data_AF-A0A971XQP0-F1
#
_entry.id   AF-A0A971XQP0-F1
#
_cell.length_a   1.000
_cell.length_b   1.000
_cell.length_c   1.000
_cell.angle_alpha   90.00
_cell.angle_beta   90.00
_cell.angle_gamma   90.00
#
_symmetry.space_group_name_H-M   'P 1'
#
loop_
_entity.id
_entity.type
_entity.pdbx_description
1 polymer ?
#
loop_
_entity_poly.entity_id
_entity_poly.type
_entity_poly.pdbx_seq_one_letter_code
_entity_poly.pdbx_strand_id
1 'polypeptide(L)'
;LGANAISTAVQNYVNSAISRHQGMHSTVLDLGAVPLTFDLQAVHNYFLEGQLNINRTFNALLEVVNMYKCDALLLTGRPSNLPGVQGYIRRLMPLSPNRIIPMRNYRTGGWYPFHTNGRITDPKSTASVGAMLCWLCEQNRLTNFYFATANLKPYSVIKHIGKIDHDNLIKDADVIYRDLEVVADESDARKQKLDLGNEDDTPKLTMLGPIHLGFRQLKAERWPAAPYYKLDFNRHTGNIDSTQDDAEEHLELQKAFRSGKVPALSVTLKVEWPPTDDPSGLDRSRLSGLICDALRIASTSTLDPTQNKSRAIQVGIQLNTQPLSRAENNQHWLDSGSVKLS
;
A
#
# COMPACT_ATOMS: atom_id res chain seq x y z
N LEU A 1 1.72 -32.54 -23.77
CA LEU A 1 0.46 -31.83 -24.10
C LEU A 1 -0.05 -32.43 -25.41
N GLY A 2 -1.29 -32.93 -25.46
CA GLY A 2 -1.80 -33.65 -26.65
C GLY A 2 -1.94 -32.74 -27.89
N ALA A 3 -2.24 -33.33 -29.05
CA ALA A 3 -2.33 -32.63 -30.34
C ALA A 3 -3.37 -31.50 -30.43
N ASN A 4 -4.25 -31.35 -29.42
CA ASN A 4 -5.26 -30.30 -29.31
C ASN A 4 -4.96 -29.26 -28.22
N ALA A 5 -3.70 -29.13 -27.77
CA ALA A 5 -3.37 -28.28 -26.63
C ALA A 5 -3.45 -26.78 -26.91
N ILE A 6 -3.46 -26.36 -28.18
CA ILE A 6 -3.48 -24.96 -28.60
C ILE A 6 -4.71 -24.75 -29.46
N SER A 7 -5.63 -23.87 -29.02
CA SER A 7 -6.83 -23.57 -29.80
C SER A 7 -6.51 -22.70 -31.02
N THR A 8 -7.31 -22.85 -32.08
CA THR A 8 -7.20 -22.02 -33.29
C THR A 8 -7.35 -20.53 -33.00
N ALA A 9 -8.15 -20.18 -31.98
CA ALA A 9 -8.30 -18.80 -31.52
C ALA A 9 -6.98 -18.22 -30.98
N VAL A 10 -6.22 -19.01 -30.21
CA VAL A 10 -4.91 -18.60 -29.67
C VAL A 10 -3.88 -18.47 -30.80
N GLN A 11 -3.85 -19.42 -31.74
CA GLN A 11 -2.97 -19.35 -32.90
C GLN A 11 -3.25 -18.10 -33.74
N ASN A 12 -4.52 -17.81 -34.04
CA ASN A 12 -4.93 -16.63 -34.80
C ASN A 12 -4.60 -15.33 -34.07
N TYR A 13 -4.80 -15.27 -32.75
CA TYR A 13 -4.46 -14.11 -31.94
C TYR A 13 -2.96 -13.78 -32.02
N VAL A 14 -2.10 -14.79 -31.82
CA VAL A 14 -0.65 -14.61 -31.87
C VAL A 14 -0.18 -14.25 -33.29
N ASN A 15 -0.64 -14.99 -34.31
CA ASN A 15 -0.26 -14.72 -35.70
C ASN A 15 -0.74 -13.33 -36.16
N SER A 16 -1.94 -12.89 -35.77
CA SER A 16 -2.43 -11.53 -36.07
C SER A 16 -1.61 -10.43 -35.39
N ALA A 17 -1.01 -10.71 -34.22
CA ALA A 17 -0.08 -9.79 -33.58
C ALA A 17 1.25 -9.73 -34.34
N ILE A 18 1.80 -10.87 -34.75
CA ILE A 18 3.05 -10.95 -35.53
C ILE A 18 2.90 -10.25 -36.89
N SER A 19 1.80 -10.51 -37.61
CA SER A 19 1.53 -9.87 -38.91
C SER A 19 1.41 -8.35 -38.84
N ARG A 20 0.99 -7.79 -37.70
CA ARG A 20 0.96 -6.33 -37.48
C ARG A 20 2.35 -5.72 -37.35
N HIS A 21 3.34 -6.47 -36.87
CA HIS A 21 4.69 -5.97 -36.63
C HIS A 21 5.68 -6.28 -37.77
N GLN A 22 5.43 -7.31 -38.60
CA GLN A 22 6.37 -7.76 -39.64
C GLN A 22 6.13 -7.22 -41.06
N GLY A 23 5.07 -6.41 -41.29
CA GLY A 23 4.76 -5.94 -42.64
C GLY A 23 4.47 -7.08 -43.63
N MET A 24 4.58 -6.85 -44.95
CA MET A 24 4.14 -7.77 -46.02
C MET A 24 4.80 -9.17 -46.06
N HIS A 25 5.69 -9.49 -45.12
CA HIS A 25 6.23 -10.84 -44.95
C HIS A 25 5.42 -11.62 -43.90
N SER A 26 4.40 -12.33 -44.38
CA SER A 26 3.54 -13.18 -43.53
C SER A 26 4.27 -14.48 -43.16
N THR A 27 5.09 -14.48 -42.11
CA THR A 27 5.54 -15.74 -41.50
C THR A 27 4.49 -16.24 -40.51
N VAL A 28 3.97 -17.45 -40.73
CA VAL A 28 3.03 -18.10 -39.81
C VAL A 28 3.87 -18.81 -38.75
N LEU A 29 3.75 -18.38 -37.49
CA LEU A 29 4.41 -19.05 -36.37
C LEU A 29 3.58 -20.28 -35.97
N ASP A 30 4.15 -21.46 -36.18
CA ASP A 30 3.59 -22.69 -35.60
C ASP A 30 3.96 -22.76 -34.11
N LEU A 31 3.01 -22.35 -33.26
CA LEU A 31 3.15 -22.43 -31.81
C LEU A 31 3.37 -23.86 -31.29
N GLY A 32 2.90 -24.88 -32.03
CA GLY A 32 3.12 -26.28 -31.69
C GLY A 32 4.56 -26.75 -31.94
N ALA A 33 5.25 -26.10 -32.88
CA ALA A 33 6.64 -26.37 -33.21
C ALA A 33 7.65 -25.58 -32.35
N VAL A 34 7.20 -24.69 -31.47
CA VAL A 34 8.07 -23.97 -30.53
C VAL A 34 8.28 -24.82 -29.28
N PRO A 35 9.45 -25.46 -29.10
CA PRO A 35 9.71 -26.25 -27.90
C PRO A 35 9.86 -25.32 -26.69
N LEU A 36 8.88 -25.36 -25.78
CA LEU A 36 9.02 -24.76 -24.46
C LEU A 36 9.84 -25.70 -23.58
N THR A 37 11.14 -25.44 -23.49
CA THR A 37 12.02 -26.13 -22.55
C THR A 37 12.08 -25.36 -21.24
N PHE A 38 12.07 -26.06 -20.12
CA PHE A 38 12.26 -25.48 -18.79
C PHE A 38 13.25 -26.33 -18.01
N ASP A 39 14.27 -25.67 -17.48
CA ASP A 39 15.18 -26.28 -16.53
C ASP A 39 14.66 -26.00 -15.10
N LEU A 40 14.06 -27.02 -14.50
CA LEU A 40 13.53 -26.92 -13.13
C LEU A 40 14.63 -26.65 -12.09
N GLN A 41 15.86 -27.12 -12.34
CA GLN A 41 16.99 -26.88 -11.47
C GLN A 41 17.44 -25.42 -11.58
N ALA A 42 17.55 -24.88 -12.80
CA ALA A 42 17.84 -23.45 -12.99
C ALA A 42 16.76 -22.57 -12.35
N VAL A 43 15.48 -22.88 -12.55
CA VAL A 43 14.36 -22.15 -11.92
C VAL A 43 14.45 -22.21 -10.39
N HIS A 44 14.78 -23.38 -9.83
CA HIS A 44 14.97 -23.50 -8.39
C HIS A 44 16.16 -22.67 -7.87
N ASN A 45 17.28 -22.66 -8.60
CA ASN A 45 18.43 -21.84 -8.26
C ASN A 45 18.10 -20.34 -8.31
N TYR A 46 17.36 -19.90 -9.33
CA TYR A 46 16.86 -18.51 -9.41
C TYR A 46 16.00 -18.12 -8.20
N PHE A 47 15.16 -19.03 -7.69
CA PHE A 47 14.44 -18.81 -6.43
C PHE A 47 15.40 -18.62 -5.24
N LEU A 48 16.39 -19.50 -5.09
CA LEU A 48 17.31 -19.51 -3.95
C LEU A 48 18.29 -18.33 -3.95
N GLU A 49 18.67 -17.86 -5.14
CA GLU A 49 19.54 -16.71 -5.35
C GLU A 49 18.80 -15.38 -5.26
N GLY A 50 17.47 -15.39 -5.12
CA GLY A 50 16.68 -14.18 -4.97
C GLY A 50 16.41 -13.43 -6.29
N GLN A 51 16.59 -14.09 -7.44
CA GLN A 51 16.51 -13.46 -8.76
C GLN A 51 15.09 -13.29 -9.28
N LEU A 52 14.09 -13.95 -8.68
CA LEU A 52 12.70 -13.80 -9.11
C LEU A 52 12.05 -12.59 -8.41
N ASN A 53 11.15 -11.91 -9.12
CA ASN A 53 10.48 -10.72 -8.59
C ASN A 53 9.75 -10.96 -7.26
N ILE A 54 9.21 -12.17 -7.06
CA ILE A 54 8.53 -12.56 -5.82
C ILE A 54 9.46 -12.55 -4.58
N ASN A 55 10.78 -12.72 -4.77
CA ASN A 55 11.75 -12.71 -3.69
C ASN A 55 11.81 -11.34 -2.99
N ARG A 56 11.54 -10.24 -3.70
CA ARG A 56 11.44 -8.90 -3.08
C ARG A 56 10.33 -8.84 -2.04
N THR A 57 9.16 -9.38 -2.36
CA THR A 57 8.03 -9.46 -1.42
C THR A 57 8.36 -10.35 -0.23
N PHE A 58 9.05 -11.47 -0.45
CA PHE A 58 9.49 -12.34 0.65
C PHE A 58 10.51 -11.65 1.55
N ASN A 59 11.48 -10.92 1.00
CA ASN A 59 12.44 -10.17 1.82
C ASN A 59 11.73 -9.16 2.72
N ALA A 60 10.78 -8.39 2.18
CA ALA A 60 9.96 -7.47 2.97
C ALA A 60 9.15 -8.18 4.06
N LEU A 61 8.51 -9.31 3.74
CA LEU A 61 7.80 -10.13 4.73
C LEU A 61 8.73 -10.59 5.86
N LEU A 62 9.92 -11.11 5.52
CA LEU A 62 10.85 -11.63 6.50
C LEU A 62 11.51 -10.54 7.34
N GLU A 63 11.65 -9.34 6.80
CA GLU A 63 12.05 -8.17 7.56
C GLU A 63 11.00 -7.80 8.60
N VAL A 64 9.70 -7.85 8.27
CA VAL A 64 8.61 -7.68 9.24
C VAL A 64 8.70 -8.75 10.33
N VAL A 65 8.88 -10.02 9.96
CA VAL A 65 9.02 -11.15 10.90
C VAL A 65 10.16 -10.90 11.90
N ASN A 66 11.32 -10.47 11.40
CA ASN A 66 12.49 -10.20 12.24
C ASN A 66 12.32 -8.93 13.09
N MET A 67 11.68 -7.88 12.57
CA MET A 67 11.52 -6.61 13.27
C MET A 67 10.51 -6.72 14.42
N TYR A 68 9.38 -7.39 14.18
CA TYR A 68 8.38 -7.65 15.23
C TYR A 68 8.72 -8.84 16.13
N LYS A 69 9.86 -9.51 15.90
CA LYS A 69 10.31 -10.67 16.70
C LYS A 69 9.25 -11.75 16.79
N CYS A 70 8.61 -12.09 15.66
CA CYS A 70 7.54 -13.06 15.65
C CYS A 70 8.01 -14.43 16.15
N ASP A 71 7.18 -15.16 16.89
CA ASP A 71 7.54 -16.47 17.40
C ASP A 71 7.39 -17.61 16.40
N ALA A 72 6.44 -17.47 15.47
CA ALA A 72 6.14 -18.46 14.45
C ALA A 72 5.69 -17.78 13.17
N LEU A 73 5.97 -18.43 12.04
CA LEU A 73 5.55 -18.00 10.71
C LEU A 73 4.71 -19.11 10.07
N LEU A 74 3.41 -18.84 9.90
CA LEU A 74 2.49 -19.74 9.21
C LEU A 74 2.47 -19.43 7.73
N LEU A 75 2.84 -20.39 6.88
CA LEU A 75 2.81 -20.21 5.43
C LEU A 75 1.47 -20.73 4.86
N THR A 76 0.63 -19.80 4.42
CA THR A 76 -0.72 -20.07 3.87
C THR A 76 -0.80 -19.74 2.38
N GLY A 77 -1.90 -20.15 1.73
CA GLY A 77 -2.15 -19.87 0.32
C GLY A 77 -1.33 -20.73 -0.64
N ARG A 78 -1.83 -20.87 -1.88
CA ARG A 78 -1.24 -21.81 -2.87
C ARG A 78 0.24 -21.54 -3.21
N PRO A 79 0.73 -20.29 -3.33
CA PRO A 79 2.15 -20.04 -3.62
C PRO A 79 3.10 -20.57 -2.55
N SER A 80 2.69 -20.65 -1.28
CA SER A 80 3.52 -21.20 -0.20
C SER A 80 3.86 -22.69 -0.36
N ASN A 81 3.15 -23.40 -1.24
CA ASN A 81 3.40 -24.81 -1.54
C ASN A 81 4.60 -25.03 -2.45
N LEU A 82 5.06 -23.98 -3.14
CA LEU A 82 6.17 -24.10 -4.07
C LEU A 82 7.46 -24.40 -3.28
N PRO A 83 8.19 -25.47 -3.63
CA PRO A 83 9.44 -25.81 -2.95
C PRO A 83 10.47 -24.68 -2.96
N GLY A 84 10.54 -23.92 -4.05
CA GLY A 84 11.40 -22.73 -4.16
C GLY A 84 11.06 -21.64 -3.13
N VAL A 85 9.77 -21.40 -2.87
CA VAL A 85 9.31 -20.41 -1.88
C VAL A 85 9.70 -20.86 -0.47
N GLN A 86 9.39 -22.11 -0.10
CA GLN A 86 9.74 -22.62 1.22
C GLN A 86 11.25 -22.72 1.42
N GLY A 87 11.99 -23.12 0.36
CA GLY A 87 13.45 -23.19 0.36
C GLY A 87 14.07 -21.81 0.56
N TYR A 88 13.59 -20.80 -0.16
CA TYR A 88 14.07 -19.41 -0.02
C TYR A 88 13.81 -18.85 1.37
N ILE A 89 12.60 -19.01 1.91
CA ILE A 89 12.26 -18.53 3.26
C ILE A 89 13.14 -19.23 4.32
N ARG A 90 13.33 -20.54 4.21
CA ARG A 90 14.21 -21.28 5.13
C ARG A 90 15.68 -20.88 4.98
N ARG A 91 16.15 -20.60 3.76
CA ARG A 91 17.53 -20.14 3.50
C ARG A 91 17.84 -18.81 4.19
N LEU A 92 16.87 -17.89 4.22
CA LEU A 92 17.02 -16.60 4.89
C LEU A 92 16.93 -16.67 6.42
N MET A 93 16.53 -17.83 6.98
CA MET A 93 16.50 -18.11 8.41
C MET A 93 15.88 -16.98 9.27
N PRO A 94 14.68 -16.46 8.94
CA PRO A 94 14.03 -15.42 9.74
C PRO A 94 13.67 -15.93 11.15
N LEU A 95 13.46 -17.25 11.27
CA LEU A 95 13.15 -18.00 12.48
C LEU A 95 13.82 -19.39 12.38
N SER A 96 13.91 -20.09 13.51
CA SER A 96 14.32 -21.50 13.50
C SER A 96 13.38 -22.32 12.58
N PRO A 97 13.87 -23.32 11.83
CA PRO A 97 13.05 -24.05 10.86
C PRO A 97 11.75 -24.66 11.42
N ASN A 98 11.77 -25.09 12.69
CA ASN A 98 10.61 -25.67 13.39
C ASN A 98 9.50 -24.65 13.67
N ARG A 99 9.79 -23.35 13.56
CA ARG A 99 8.85 -22.23 13.74
C ARG A 99 8.28 -21.72 12.41
N ILE A 100 8.73 -22.27 11.28
CA ILE A 100 8.22 -21.95 9.93
C ILE A 100 7.30 -23.10 9.50
N ILE A 101 6.00 -22.90 9.66
CA ILE A 101 4.99 -23.96 9.57
C ILE A 101 4.21 -23.80 8.26
N PRO A 102 4.48 -24.63 7.23
CA PRO A 102 3.63 -24.67 6.05
C PRO A 102 2.28 -25.28 6.41
N MET A 103 1.19 -24.62 6.02
CA MET A 103 -0.16 -25.12 6.32
C MET A 103 -0.55 -26.31 5.45
N ARG A 104 0.09 -26.52 4.30
CA ARG A 104 -0.10 -27.74 3.52
C ARG A 104 0.41 -28.96 4.29
N ASN A 105 -0.41 -29.99 4.34
CA ASN A 105 -0.22 -31.22 5.10
C ASN A 105 -0.15 -31.03 6.63
N TYR A 106 -0.49 -29.84 7.14
CA TYR A 106 -0.59 -29.61 8.58
C TYR A 106 -1.69 -30.48 9.18
N ARG A 107 -1.39 -31.17 10.29
CA ARG A 107 -2.34 -32.10 10.93
C ARG A 107 -3.31 -31.31 11.79
N THR A 108 -4.58 -31.32 11.40
CA THR A 108 -5.69 -30.69 12.12
C THR A 108 -6.59 -31.71 12.81
N GLY A 109 -6.60 -32.97 12.36
CA GLY A 109 -7.61 -33.94 12.75
C GLY A 109 -8.91 -33.77 11.95
N GLY A 110 -9.99 -34.40 12.42
CA GLY A 110 -11.26 -34.52 11.69
C GLY A 110 -12.14 -33.26 11.69
N TRP A 111 -11.80 -32.22 12.47
CA TRP A 111 -12.67 -31.04 12.58
C TRP A 111 -12.53 -30.09 11.38
N TYR A 112 -11.40 -30.11 10.67
CA TYR A 112 -11.12 -29.15 9.61
C TYR A 112 -11.91 -29.52 8.33
N PRO A 113 -12.84 -28.68 7.83
CA PRO A 113 -13.80 -29.10 6.82
C PRO A 113 -13.20 -29.65 5.52
N PHE A 114 -12.04 -29.13 5.10
CA PHE A 114 -11.37 -29.50 3.85
C PHE A 114 -10.22 -30.48 4.04
N HIS A 115 -10.23 -31.27 5.11
CA HIS A 115 -9.12 -32.17 5.41
C HIS A 115 -9.09 -33.38 4.46
N THR A 116 -7.90 -33.93 4.25
CA THR A 116 -7.72 -35.31 3.74
C THR A 116 -6.85 -36.05 4.73
N ASN A 117 -7.35 -37.16 5.28
CA ASN A 117 -6.68 -37.94 6.33
C ASN A 117 -6.25 -37.06 7.54
N GLY A 118 -7.14 -36.16 7.97
CA GLY A 118 -6.92 -35.24 9.09
C GLY A 118 -5.84 -34.18 8.85
N ARG A 119 -5.52 -33.88 7.58
CA ARG A 119 -4.54 -32.86 7.19
C ARG A 119 -5.12 -31.85 6.22
N ILE A 120 -4.65 -30.61 6.27
CA ILE A 120 -5.01 -29.56 5.31
C ILE A 120 -4.38 -29.87 3.94
N THR A 121 -5.20 -29.94 2.90
CA THR A 121 -4.73 -30.17 1.51
C THR A 121 -4.40 -28.86 0.80
N ASP A 122 -5.39 -27.96 0.71
CA ASP A 122 -5.21 -26.63 0.13
C ASP A 122 -5.03 -25.59 1.25
N PRO A 123 -3.83 -25.03 1.43
CA PRO A 123 -3.58 -23.98 2.42
C PRO A 123 -4.29 -22.66 2.10
N LYS A 124 -4.96 -22.51 0.96
CA LYS A 124 -5.88 -21.38 0.70
C LYS A 124 -7.18 -21.50 1.49
N SER A 125 -7.59 -22.73 1.84
CA SER A 125 -8.82 -22.96 2.61
C SER A 125 -8.78 -22.39 4.02
N THR A 126 -7.59 -22.10 4.57
CA THR A 126 -7.44 -21.56 5.93
C THR A 126 -8.10 -20.20 6.10
N ALA A 127 -8.15 -19.38 5.04
CA ALA A 127 -8.86 -18.10 5.07
C ALA A 127 -10.38 -18.29 5.18
N SER A 128 -10.95 -19.22 4.39
CA SER A 128 -12.38 -19.54 4.44
C SER A 128 -12.78 -20.18 5.78
N VAL A 129 -11.93 -21.07 6.32
CA VAL A 129 -12.15 -21.68 7.64
C VAL A 129 -12.03 -20.63 8.74
N GLY A 130 -11.09 -19.68 8.64
CA GLY A 130 -11.00 -18.56 9.59
C GLY A 130 -12.27 -17.70 9.61
N ALA A 131 -12.81 -17.37 8.43
CA ALA A 131 -14.08 -16.65 8.32
C ALA A 131 -15.26 -17.44 8.91
N MET A 132 -15.33 -18.74 8.64
CA MET A 132 -16.32 -19.64 9.24
C MET A 132 -16.22 -19.67 10.77
N LEU A 133 -15.00 -19.74 11.33
CA LEU A 133 -14.80 -19.71 12.78
C LEU A 133 -15.28 -18.40 13.40
N CYS A 134 -15.02 -17.26 12.75
CA CYS A 134 -15.54 -15.96 13.20
C CYS A 134 -17.07 -15.98 13.24
N TRP A 135 -17.71 -16.42 12.16
CA TRP A 135 -19.17 -16.52 12.09
C TRP A 135 -19.75 -17.48 13.13
N LEU A 136 -19.14 -18.65 13.34
CA LEU A 136 -19.63 -19.59 14.35
C LEU A 136 -19.48 -19.06 15.79
N CYS A 137 -18.42 -18.30 16.07
CA CYS A 137 -18.24 -17.60 17.35
C CYS A 137 -19.33 -16.55 17.57
N GLU A 138 -19.68 -15.75 16.55
CA GLU A 138 -20.77 -14.76 16.64
C GLU A 138 -22.12 -15.41 16.97
N GLN A 139 -22.35 -16.62 16.46
CA GLN A 139 -23.57 -17.38 16.71
C GLN A 139 -23.51 -18.21 18.02
N ASN A 140 -22.43 -18.11 18.81
CA ASN A 140 -22.18 -18.95 20.00
C ASN A 140 -22.28 -20.46 19.73
N ARG A 141 -21.83 -20.91 18.54
CA ARG A 141 -21.95 -22.31 18.08
C ARG A 141 -20.71 -23.16 18.31
N LEU A 142 -19.61 -22.58 18.79
CA LEU A 142 -18.39 -23.31 19.12
C LEU A 142 -18.28 -23.52 20.63
N THR A 143 -18.17 -24.78 21.05
CA THR A 143 -17.88 -25.14 22.43
C THR A 143 -16.37 -25.05 22.69
N ASN A 144 -15.98 -24.61 23.90
CA ASN A 144 -14.58 -24.50 24.34
C ASN A 144 -13.66 -23.62 23.47
N PHE A 145 -14.22 -22.78 22.59
CA PHE A 145 -13.48 -21.82 21.80
C PHE A 145 -14.25 -20.50 21.78
N TYR A 146 -13.60 -19.44 22.27
CA TYR A 146 -14.16 -18.09 22.28
C TYR A 146 -13.23 -17.15 21.51
N PHE A 147 -13.83 -16.38 20.61
CA PHE A 147 -13.13 -15.35 19.84
C PHE A 147 -14.04 -14.13 19.75
N ALA A 148 -13.60 -13.02 20.32
CA ALA A 148 -14.35 -11.77 20.32
C ALA A 148 -14.28 -11.09 18.94
N THR A 149 -15.13 -11.51 18.00
CA THR A 149 -15.16 -10.95 16.63
C THR A 149 -15.41 -9.45 16.61
N ALA A 150 -16.13 -8.92 17.60
CA ALA A 150 -16.35 -7.48 17.76
C ALA A 150 -15.06 -6.66 17.97
N ASN A 151 -13.95 -7.31 18.33
CA ASN A 151 -12.63 -6.69 18.45
C ASN A 151 -11.86 -6.65 17.11
N LEU A 152 -12.34 -7.33 16.07
CA LEU A 152 -11.78 -7.23 14.72
C LEU A 152 -12.20 -5.89 14.11
N LYS A 153 -11.44 -4.85 14.45
CA LYS A 153 -11.61 -3.52 13.89
C LYS A 153 -10.47 -3.23 12.92
N PRO A 154 -10.73 -2.57 11.78
CA PRO A 154 -9.66 -1.96 11.01
C PRO A 154 -8.82 -1.05 11.95
N TYR A 155 -7.53 -0.91 11.68
CA TYR A 155 -6.68 0.08 12.35
C TYR A 155 -5.69 0.67 11.33
N SER A 156 -5.23 1.89 11.57
CA SER A 156 -4.19 2.47 10.73
C SER A 156 -2.86 1.75 10.92
N VAL A 157 -2.22 1.38 9.82
CA VAL A 157 -0.87 0.82 9.83
C VAL A 157 0.21 1.89 9.74
N ILE A 158 -0.17 3.16 9.62
CA ILE A 158 0.76 4.28 9.49
C ILE A 158 1.51 4.45 10.82
N LYS A 159 2.85 4.33 10.77
CA LYS A 159 3.71 4.53 11.95
C LYS A 159 4.62 5.73 11.80
N HIS A 160 5.07 6.02 10.58
CA HIS A 160 5.96 7.14 10.33
C HIS A 160 5.47 7.91 9.11
N ILE A 161 5.45 9.23 9.19
CA ILE A 161 5.12 10.13 8.09
C ILE A 161 6.31 11.05 7.87
N GLY A 162 6.71 11.26 6.62
CA GLY A 162 7.88 12.07 6.30
C GLY A 162 7.91 12.49 4.84
N LYS A 163 8.92 13.25 4.46
CA LYS A 163 9.17 13.59 3.05
C LYS A 163 9.61 12.31 2.34
N ILE A 164 8.93 11.98 1.25
CA ILE A 164 9.24 10.81 0.42
C ILE A 164 10.06 11.23 -0.79
N ASP A 165 11.10 10.46 -1.10
CA ASP A 165 11.92 10.66 -2.28
C ASP A 165 11.38 9.93 -3.52
N HIS A 166 12.10 10.03 -4.64
CA HIS A 166 11.71 9.39 -5.91
C HIS A 166 11.83 7.87 -5.88
N ASP A 167 12.59 7.31 -4.94
CA ASP A 167 12.79 5.87 -4.77
C ASP A 167 11.77 5.26 -3.80
N ASN A 168 10.74 6.02 -3.43
CA ASN A 168 9.75 5.65 -2.42
C ASN A 168 10.39 5.35 -1.05
N LEU A 169 11.43 6.07 -0.67
CA LEU A 169 12.06 5.97 0.65
C LEU A 169 11.82 7.24 1.46
N ILE A 170 11.80 7.06 2.79
CA ILE A 170 11.80 8.15 3.76
C ILE A 170 13.06 7.95 4.60
N LYS A 171 14.05 8.82 4.42
CA LYS A 171 15.26 8.81 5.25
C LYS A 171 14.90 9.23 6.66
N ASP A 172 15.68 8.81 7.65
CA ASP A 172 15.39 9.10 9.06
C ASP A 172 15.33 10.62 9.31
N ALA A 173 16.23 11.39 8.68
CA ALA A 173 16.24 12.85 8.75
C ALA A 173 14.99 13.52 8.16
N ASP A 174 14.28 12.83 7.26
CA ASP A 174 13.08 13.33 6.57
C ASP A 174 11.78 12.89 7.25
N VAL A 175 11.85 12.10 8.32
CA VAL A 175 10.69 11.70 9.12
C VAL A 175 10.21 12.88 9.96
N ILE A 176 8.95 13.25 9.76
CA ILE A 176 8.29 14.36 10.48
C ILE A 176 7.57 13.81 11.71
N TYR A 177 6.80 12.75 11.55
CA TYR A 177 6.06 12.09 12.62
C TYR A 177 6.57 10.66 12.79
N ARG A 178 6.83 10.25 14.03
CA ARG A 178 7.46 8.96 14.39
C ARG A 178 6.57 8.16 15.32
N ASP A 179 6.65 6.84 15.20
CA ASP A 179 6.03 5.88 16.09
C ASP A 179 4.56 6.19 16.41
N LEU A 180 3.81 6.60 15.38
CA LEU A 180 2.42 7.02 15.50
C LEU A 180 1.52 5.91 16.04
N GLU A 181 0.57 6.30 16.87
CA GLU A 181 -0.41 5.41 17.47
C GLU A 181 -1.82 5.80 17.05
N VAL A 182 -2.75 4.85 17.19
CA VAL A 182 -4.17 5.07 16.94
C VAL A 182 -4.84 5.26 18.29
N VAL A 183 -5.44 6.44 18.49
CA VAL A 183 -6.18 6.78 19.71
C VAL A 183 -7.67 6.67 19.46
N ALA A 184 -8.40 6.17 20.46
CA ALA A 184 -9.85 6.09 20.44
C ALA A 184 -10.47 7.36 21.05
N ASP A 185 -11.65 7.74 20.57
CA ASP A 185 -12.42 8.83 21.14
C ASP A 185 -12.94 8.43 22.54
N GLU A 186 -12.82 9.33 23.51
CA GLU A 186 -13.26 9.07 24.90
C GLU A 186 -14.77 8.83 25.02
N SER A 187 -15.56 9.48 24.15
CA SER A 187 -17.03 9.38 24.14
C SER A 187 -17.53 8.20 23.29
N ASP A 188 -16.76 7.76 22.30
CA ASP A 188 -17.10 6.62 21.45
C ASP A 188 -15.85 5.84 21.04
N ALA A 189 -15.55 4.75 21.77
CA ALA A 189 -14.41 3.86 21.49
C ALA A 189 -14.45 3.15 20.11
N ARG A 190 -15.51 3.34 19.32
CA ARG A 190 -15.56 2.94 17.91
C ARG A 190 -14.88 3.98 17.01
N LYS A 191 -14.84 5.25 17.40
CA LYS A 191 -14.14 6.29 16.65
C LYS A 191 -12.67 6.26 17.03
N GLN A 192 -11.84 6.29 15.99
CA GLN A 192 -10.39 6.23 16.13
C GLN A 192 -9.75 7.25 15.20
N LYS A 193 -8.58 7.76 15.56
CA LYS A 193 -7.76 8.59 14.68
C LYS A 193 -6.28 8.32 14.92
N LEU A 194 -5.47 8.67 13.92
CA LEU A 194 -4.03 8.73 14.09
C LEU A 194 -3.67 9.88 15.04
N ASP A 195 -2.86 9.59 16.05
CA ASP A 195 -2.41 10.58 17.02
C ASP A 195 -1.15 11.31 16.52
N LEU A 196 -1.30 12.57 16.16
CA LEU A 196 -0.17 13.44 15.77
C LEU A 196 0.40 14.23 16.96
N GLY A 197 -0.08 14.00 18.18
CA GLY A 197 0.21 14.81 19.35
C GLY A 197 -0.66 16.06 19.45
N ASN A 198 -0.38 16.90 20.46
CA ASN A 198 -1.07 18.16 20.68
C ASN A 198 -0.76 19.17 19.57
N GLU A 199 -1.75 19.97 19.15
CA GLU A 199 -1.57 20.97 18.08
C GLU A 199 -0.39 21.92 18.35
N ASP A 200 -0.16 22.29 19.62
CA ASP A 200 0.92 23.18 20.04
C ASP A 200 2.33 22.56 19.92
N ASP A 201 2.44 21.23 19.95
CA ASP A 201 3.70 20.48 19.87
C ASP A 201 3.85 19.73 18.54
N THR A 202 2.95 19.98 17.58
CA THR A 202 3.06 19.37 16.25
C THR A 202 4.31 19.87 15.52
N PRO A 203 5.10 18.97 14.91
CA PRO A 203 6.26 19.35 14.11
C PRO A 203 5.91 20.35 13.01
N LYS A 204 6.70 21.41 12.90
CA LYS A 204 6.58 22.44 11.87
C LYS A 204 7.32 22.02 10.60
N LEU A 205 6.57 21.72 9.55
CA LEU A 205 7.12 21.39 8.24
C LEU A 205 7.55 22.66 7.52
N THR A 206 8.85 22.81 7.30
CA THR A 206 9.38 23.90 6.46
C THR A 206 9.20 23.56 4.98
N MET A 207 8.45 24.43 4.29
CA MET A 207 8.11 24.35 2.88
C MET A 207 8.80 25.47 2.10
N LEU A 208 9.74 25.06 1.23
CA LEU A 208 10.44 25.91 0.27
C LEU A 208 9.99 25.64 -1.17
N GLY A 209 8.96 24.83 -1.37
CA GLY A 209 8.64 24.19 -2.64
C GLY A 209 7.50 23.20 -2.45
N PRO A 210 6.93 22.65 -3.53
CA PRO A 210 6.02 21.51 -3.41
C PRO A 210 6.68 20.37 -2.64
N ILE A 211 5.99 19.81 -1.64
CA ILE A 211 6.48 18.71 -0.82
C ILE A 211 5.64 17.48 -1.07
N HIS A 212 6.33 16.36 -1.20
CA HIS A 212 5.74 15.04 -1.26
C HIS A 212 5.88 14.37 0.10
N LEU A 213 4.75 14.02 0.71
CA LEU A 213 4.70 13.23 1.94
C LEU A 213 4.40 11.79 1.60
N GLY A 214 5.08 10.89 2.29
CA GLY A 214 4.78 9.47 2.31
C GLY A 214 4.61 8.96 3.73
N PHE A 215 4.22 7.69 3.84
CA PHE A 215 4.20 6.99 5.11
C PHE A 215 4.88 5.63 5.03
N ARG A 216 5.34 5.13 6.18
CA ARG A 216 5.85 3.76 6.33
C ARG A 216 5.49 3.14 7.68
N GLN A 217 5.43 1.81 7.69
CA GLN A 217 5.07 1.01 8.87
C GLN A 217 6.29 0.72 9.76
N LEU A 218 7.48 0.61 9.18
CA LEU A 218 8.71 0.28 9.91
C LEU A 218 9.65 1.48 10.01
N LYS A 219 10.46 1.51 11.06
CA LYS A 219 11.47 2.55 11.31
C LYS A 219 12.69 2.46 10.38
N ALA A 220 12.97 1.30 9.78
CA ALA A 220 14.16 1.09 8.96
C ALA A 220 14.14 1.95 7.68
N GLU A 221 15.24 2.67 7.39
CA GLU A 221 15.34 3.56 6.22
C GLU A 221 15.09 2.87 4.88
N ARG A 222 15.59 1.65 4.73
CA ARG A 222 15.40 0.82 3.53
C ARG A 222 13.97 0.32 3.33
N TRP A 223 13.09 0.45 4.34
CA TRP A 223 11.72 -0.01 4.24
C TRP A 223 10.95 0.88 3.27
N PRO A 224 10.30 0.31 2.24
CA PRO A 224 9.60 1.10 1.25
C PRO A 224 8.46 1.89 1.90
N ALA A 225 8.39 3.17 1.57
CA ALA A 225 7.29 4.06 1.93
C ALA A 225 6.25 4.10 0.81
N ALA A 226 5.01 4.40 1.19
CA ALA A 226 3.93 4.66 0.24
C ALA A 226 3.73 6.18 0.08
N PRO A 227 3.60 6.69 -1.14
CA PRO A 227 3.22 8.08 -1.37
C PRO A 227 1.87 8.39 -0.74
N TYR A 228 1.76 9.52 -0.05
CA TYR A 228 0.59 9.83 0.77
C TYR A 228 -0.11 11.12 0.34
N TYR A 229 0.55 12.26 0.54
CA TYR A 229 0.00 13.58 0.24
C TYR A 229 1.01 14.41 -0.57
N LYS A 230 0.50 15.32 -1.40
CA LYS A 230 1.27 16.40 -2.00
C LYS A 230 0.83 17.71 -1.37
N LEU A 231 1.79 18.49 -0.89
CA LEU A 231 1.61 19.86 -0.46
C LEU A 231 2.11 20.78 -1.58
N ASP A 232 1.29 21.75 -1.96
CA ASP A 232 1.61 22.71 -3.01
C ASP A 232 1.14 24.12 -2.60
N PHE A 233 1.75 25.14 -3.17
CA PHE A 233 1.32 26.52 -2.97
C PHE A 233 0.10 26.82 -3.84
N ASN A 234 -0.84 27.61 -3.30
CA ASN A 234 -1.97 28.20 -4.00
C ASN A 234 -2.76 27.21 -4.87
N ARG A 235 -3.29 26.17 -4.22
CA ARG A 235 -4.32 25.33 -4.84
C ARG A 235 -5.57 25.40 -3.98
N HIS A 236 -6.54 26.20 -4.43
CA HIS A 236 -7.84 26.29 -3.78
C HIS A 236 -8.45 24.89 -3.62
N THR A 237 -8.60 24.45 -2.38
CA THR A 237 -9.38 23.26 -2.05
C THR A 237 -10.86 23.64 -2.09
N GLY A 238 -11.44 23.66 -3.29
CA GLY A 238 -12.90 23.70 -3.48
C GLY A 238 -13.47 24.96 -4.13
N ASN A 239 -13.35 25.09 -5.45
CA ASN A 239 -14.46 25.37 -6.37
C ASN A 239 -13.92 25.29 -7.81
N ILE A 240 -14.71 24.79 -8.76
CA ILE A 240 -14.26 24.46 -10.12
C ILE A 240 -14.24 25.70 -11.05
N ASP A 241 -14.61 26.88 -10.57
CA ASP A 241 -14.92 28.04 -11.42
C ASP A 241 -13.87 29.18 -11.47
N SER A 242 -12.69 29.06 -10.86
CA SER A 242 -11.64 30.13 -10.86
C SER A 242 -10.43 29.83 -11.75
N THR A 243 -10.65 29.49 -13.03
CA THR A 243 -9.58 28.93 -13.88
C THR A 243 -8.52 29.92 -14.39
N GLN A 244 -8.76 31.23 -14.37
CA GLN A 244 -7.79 32.23 -14.86
C GLN A 244 -6.89 32.76 -13.74
N ASP A 245 -7.44 33.09 -12.57
CA ASP A 245 -6.67 33.64 -11.45
C ASP A 245 -5.67 32.62 -10.87
N ASP A 246 -6.06 31.34 -10.77
CA ASP A 246 -5.20 30.26 -10.26
C ASP A 246 -3.97 30.00 -11.16
N ALA A 247 -4.13 30.14 -12.48
CA ALA A 247 -3.06 29.91 -13.44
C ALA A 247 -2.03 31.06 -13.46
N GLU A 248 -2.51 32.31 -13.33
CA GLU A 248 -1.64 33.48 -13.20
C GLU A 248 -0.85 33.44 -11.89
N GLU A 249 -1.51 33.08 -10.78
CA GLU A 249 -0.87 32.97 -9.47
C GLU A 249 0.18 31.85 -9.44
N HIS A 250 -0.11 30.70 -10.06
CA HIS A 250 0.87 29.63 -10.23
C HIS A 250 2.08 30.06 -11.08
N LEU A 251 1.85 30.84 -12.15
CA LEU A 251 2.92 31.36 -13.00
C LEU A 251 3.77 32.42 -12.28
N GLU A 252 3.18 33.29 -11.45
CA GLU A 252 3.89 34.24 -10.60
C GLU A 252 4.77 33.52 -9.56
N LEU A 253 4.24 32.48 -8.92
CA LEU A 253 5.03 31.63 -8.02
C LEU A 253 6.19 30.98 -8.77
N GLN A 254 5.97 30.42 -9.97
CA GLN A 254 7.06 29.87 -10.79
C GLN A 254 8.12 30.93 -11.15
N LYS A 255 7.72 32.19 -11.40
CA LYS A 255 8.65 33.31 -11.60
C LYS A 255 9.39 33.68 -10.32
N ALA A 256 8.74 33.63 -9.15
CA ALA A 256 9.37 33.80 -7.84
C ALA A 256 10.41 32.70 -7.55
N PHE A 257 10.09 31.44 -7.89
CA PHE A 257 11.03 30.32 -7.87
C PHE A 257 12.27 30.57 -8.74
N ARG A 258 12.07 31.03 -9.98
CA ARG A 258 13.18 31.33 -10.91
C ARG A 258 14.02 32.52 -10.49
N SER A 259 13.45 33.47 -9.74
CA SER A 259 14.14 34.67 -9.25
C SER A 259 14.79 34.50 -7.87
N GLY A 260 14.69 33.32 -7.25
CA GLY A 260 15.30 33.00 -5.96
C GLY A 260 14.60 33.62 -4.74
N LYS A 261 13.46 34.33 -4.94
CA LYS A 261 12.63 34.89 -3.87
C LYS A 261 11.52 33.92 -3.49
N VAL A 262 11.89 32.73 -3.03
CA VAL A 262 10.91 31.72 -2.65
C VAL A 262 10.34 32.05 -1.27
N PRO A 263 9.01 32.13 -1.10
CA PRO A 263 8.41 32.26 0.21
C PRO A 263 8.62 30.97 0.99
N ALA A 264 9.41 31.05 2.06
CA ALA A 264 9.56 29.95 3.00
C ALA A 264 8.35 29.94 3.95
N LEU A 265 7.58 28.85 3.95
CA LEU A 265 6.43 28.66 4.84
C LEU A 265 6.73 27.59 5.88
N SER A 266 6.16 27.76 7.07
CA SER A 266 6.07 26.73 8.10
C SER A 266 4.61 26.25 8.17
N VAL A 267 4.41 24.95 7.93
CA VAL A 267 3.09 24.30 7.89
C VAL A 267 2.98 23.29 9.03
N THR A 268 1.86 23.29 9.75
CA THR A 268 1.53 22.22 10.71
C THR A 268 0.33 21.42 10.21
N LEU A 269 0.32 20.12 10.50
CA LEU A 269 -0.73 19.19 10.10
C LEU A 269 -1.49 18.67 11.31
N LYS A 270 -2.77 18.38 11.13
CA LYS A 270 -3.64 17.74 12.13
C LYS A 270 -4.46 16.63 11.50
N VAL A 271 -4.99 15.76 12.35
CA VAL A 271 -5.99 14.75 12.01
C VAL A 271 -7.27 15.08 12.77
N GLU A 272 -8.36 15.25 12.02
CA GLU A 272 -9.67 15.50 12.61
C GLU A 272 -10.39 14.20 12.92
N TRP A 273 -11.26 14.21 13.92
CA TRP A 273 -12.12 13.07 14.21
C TRP A 273 -13.05 12.77 13.04
N PRO A 274 -13.41 11.50 12.80
CA PRO A 274 -14.47 11.17 11.87
C PRO A 274 -15.74 11.95 12.23
N PRO A 275 -16.48 12.53 11.24
CA PRO A 275 -17.67 13.32 11.50
C PRO A 275 -18.70 12.53 12.32
N THR A 276 -19.37 13.21 13.26
CA THR A 276 -20.37 12.62 14.16
C THR A 276 -21.68 12.31 13.46
N ASP A 277 -22.09 13.15 12.51
CA ASP A 277 -23.43 13.15 11.92
C ASP A 277 -23.37 13.34 10.40
N ASP A 278 -23.90 12.37 9.66
CA ASP A 278 -24.31 12.52 8.26
C ASP A 278 -25.86 12.40 8.19
N PRO A 279 -26.61 13.47 7.89
CA PRO A 279 -28.06 13.40 7.84
C PRO A 279 -28.62 12.63 6.62
N SER A 280 -27.79 12.18 5.67
CA SER A 280 -28.25 11.62 4.39
C SER A 280 -28.51 10.11 4.37
N GLY A 281 -28.11 9.37 5.41
CA GLY A 281 -28.43 7.93 5.59
C GLY A 281 -27.95 6.99 4.47
N LEU A 282 -27.18 7.48 3.50
CA LEU A 282 -26.82 6.73 2.29
C LEU A 282 -25.44 6.06 2.37
N ASP A 283 -24.62 6.44 3.34
CA ASP A 283 -23.26 5.96 3.43
C ASP A 283 -23.12 4.78 4.41
N ARG A 284 -22.87 3.59 3.86
CA ARG A 284 -22.65 2.33 4.58
C ARG A 284 -21.37 2.32 5.43
N SER A 285 -20.60 3.40 5.41
CA SER A 285 -19.41 3.66 6.25
C SER A 285 -19.71 3.70 7.76
N ARG A 286 -20.99 3.69 8.14
CA ARG A 286 -21.50 4.05 9.47
C ARG A 286 -21.71 2.89 10.44
N LEU A 287 -21.18 1.70 10.10
CA LEU A 287 -21.20 0.53 10.97
C LEU A 287 -19.79 0.10 11.45
N SER A 288 -18.70 0.76 11.03
CA SER A 288 -17.36 0.17 11.12
C SER A 288 -16.29 0.94 11.92
N GLY A 289 -16.61 1.98 12.69
CA GLY A 289 -15.60 2.60 13.57
C GLY A 289 -14.33 3.03 12.84
N LEU A 290 -14.50 3.74 11.71
CA LEU A 290 -13.43 4.04 10.78
C LEU A 290 -12.37 4.93 11.43
N ILE A 291 -11.10 4.53 11.25
CA ILE A 291 -9.93 5.34 11.65
C ILE A 291 -9.82 6.53 10.71
N CYS A 292 -9.69 7.72 11.27
CA CYS A 292 -9.29 8.88 10.50
C CYS A 292 -7.76 8.93 10.41
N ASP A 293 -7.25 8.77 9.19
CA ASP A 293 -5.84 9.02 8.88
C ASP A 293 -5.68 10.34 8.10
N ALA A 294 -6.79 10.96 7.68
CA ALA A 294 -6.72 12.09 6.75
C ALA A 294 -6.03 13.31 7.37
N LEU A 295 -4.90 13.70 6.79
CA LEU A 295 -4.17 14.89 7.18
C LEU A 295 -4.85 16.15 6.64
N ARG A 296 -4.97 17.16 7.51
CA ARG A 296 -5.41 18.51 7.16
C ARG A 296 -4.37 19.52 7.61
N ILE A 297 -4.33 20.67 6.94
CA ILE A 297 -3.48 21.78 7.35
C ILE A 297 -4.10 22.41 8.60
N ALA A 298 -3.35 22.43 9.69
CA ALA A 298 -3.76 23.04 10.94
C ALA A 298 -3.44 24.54 10.94
N SER A 299 -2.21 24.91 10.56
CA SER A 299 -1.78 26.30 10.46
C SER A 299 -0.70 26.48 9.40
N THR A 300 -0.58 27.70 8.89
CA THR A 300 0.51 28.14 8.01
C THR A 300 1.07 29.47 8.51
N SER A 301 2.39 29.62 8.48
CA SER A 301 3.08 30.86 8.89
C SER A 301 4.26 31.14 7.96
N THR A 302 4.55 32.41 7.71
CA THR A 302 5.72 32.81 6.91
C THR A 302 6.98 32.76 7.77
N LEU A 303 8.08 32.22 7.23
CA LEU A 303 9.38 32.20 7.90
C LEU A 303 10.14 33.53 7.71
N ASP A 304 9.74 34.35 6.74
CA ASP A 304 10.29 35.68 6.49
C ASP A 304 9.31 36.78 6.96
N PRO A 305 9.65 37.56 8.00
CA PRO A 305 8.82 38.65 8.50
C PRO A 305 8.80 39.89 7.59
N THR A 306 9.72 39.98 6.62
CA THR A 306 9.83 41.13 5.69
C THR A 306 9.00 40.96 4.42
N GLN A 307 8.53 39.74 4.14
CA GLN A 307 7.61 39.50 3.04
C GLN A 307 6.22 40.03 3.41
N ASN A 308 5.77 40.97 2.60
CA ASN A 308 4.57 41.77 2.79
C ASN A 308 3.34 40.87 3.03
N LYS A 309 2.54 41.17 4.07
CA LYS A 309 1.29 40.49 4.45
C LYS A 309 0.17 40.59 3.39
N SER A 310 0.47 41.06 2.18
CA SER A 310 -0.49 41.55 1.19
C SER A 310 -1.18 40.43 0.39
N ARG A 311 -0.60 39.23 0.34
CA ARG A 311 -1.25 38.02 -0.21
C ARG A 311 -0.91 36.84 0.69
N ALA A 312 -1.91 36.31 1.40
CA ALA A 312 -1.74 35.12 2.21
C ALA A 312 -1.52 33.93 1.27
N ILE A 313 -0.27 33.49 1.14
CA ILE A 313 0.06 32.30 0.35
C ILE A 313 -0.68 31.12 0.97
N GLN A 314 -1.61 30.54 0.23
CA GLN A 314 -2.35 29.38 0.70
C GLN A 314 -1.55 28.12 0.42
N VAL A 315 -1.67 27.13 1.29
CA VAL A 315 -1.11 25.80 1.07
C VAL A 315 -2.26 24.86 0.79
N GLY A 316 -2.19 24.13 -0.32
CA GLY A 316 -3.10 23.04 -0.62
C GLY A 316 -2.49 21.70 -0.21
N ILE A 317 -3.31 20.81 0.35
CA ILE A 317 -2.93 19.41 0.62
C ILE A 317 -3.81 18.49 -0.23
N GLN A 318 -3.18 17.61 -1.01
CA GLN A 318 -3.88 16.69 -1.93
C GLN A 318 -3.45 15.25 -1.69
N LEU A 319 -4.42 14.35 -1.54
CA LEU A 319 -4.16 12.91 -1.37
C LEU A 319 -3.68 12.31 -2.70
N ASN A 320 -2.68 11.44 -2.65
CA ASN A 320 -2.08 10.81 -3.84
C ASN A 320 -3.10 10.02 -4.69
N THR A 321 -4.19 9.55 -4.10
CA THR A 321 -5.21 8.72 -4.76
C THR A 321 -6.41 9.50 -5.31
N GLN A 322 -6.47 10.83 -5.17
CA GLN A 322 -7.55 11.62 -5.77
C GLN A 322 -7.28 11.85 -7.27
N PRO A 323 -8.13 11.34 -8.19
CA PRO A 323 -8.06 11.69 -9.60
C PRO A 323 -8.49 13.15 -9.77
N LEU A 324 -7.71 13.95 -10.52
CA LEU A 324 -8.23 15.21 -11.04
C LEU A 324 -9.40 14.90 -11.99
N SER A 325 -10.46 15.68 -11.89
CA SER A 325 -11.53 15.71 -12.87
C SER A 325 -10.97 15.99 -14.27
N ARG A 326 -11.47 15.20 -15.24
CA ARG A 326 -11.14 15.08 -16.67
C ARG A 326 -9.91 14.23 -17.00
N ALA A 327 -10.27 13.05 -17.53
CA ALA A 327 -9.45 12.13 -18.29
C ALA A 327 -8.55 12.89 -19.29
N GLU A 328 -7.24 12.74 -19.11
CA GLU A 328 -6.21 12.60 -20.16
C GLU A 328 -4.79 12.60 -19.57
N ASN A 329 -4.58 13.10 -18.35
CA ASN A 329 -3.28 13.01 -17.66
C ASN A 329 -3.39 12.20 -16.37
N ASN A 330 -2.94 10.95 -16.42
CA ASN A 330 -2.83 10.09 -15.24
C ASN A 330 -1.66 10.58 -14.38
N GLN A 331 -1.90 11.58 -13.53
CA GLN A 331 -0.87 12.34 -12.82
C GLN A 331 -0.56 11.75 -11.44
N HIS A 332 -0.44 10.42 -11.36
CA HIS A 332 0.22 9.77 -10.22
C HIS A 332 1.70 10.16 -10.28
N TRP A 333 2.15 10.98 -9.34
CA TRP A 333 3.52 11.52 -9.36
C TRP A 333 4.55 10.51 -8.81
N LEU A 334 4.09 9.53 -8.03
CA LEU A 334 4.82 8.29 -7.74
C LEU A 334 3.88 7.11 -7.98
N ASP A 335 4.28 6.22 -8.89
CA ASP A 335 3.59 4.97 -9.15
C ASP A 335 3.61 4.14 -7.87
N SER A 336 2.44 3.82 -7.30
CA SER A 336 2.29 3.06 -6.05
C SER A 336 2.69 1.59 -6.17
N GLY A 337 3.53 1.27 -7.16
CA GLY A 337 3.99 -0.06 -7.48
C GLY A 337 3.11 -0.73 -8.54
N SER A 338 2.93 -0.12 -9.71
CA SER A 338 2.74 -0.94 -10.91
C SER A 338 4.07 -1.58 -11.27
N VAL A 339 4.13 -2.91 -11.20
CA VAL A 339 5.23 -3.68 -11.78
C VAL A 339 5.17 -3.41 -13.28
N LYS A 340 5.95 -2.43 -13.77
CA LYS A 340 6.26 -2.36 -15.19
C LYS A 340 7.01 -3.65 -15.53
N LEU A 341 6.31 -4.56 -16.20
CA LEU A 341 6.93 -5.64 -16.95
C LEU A 341 7.77 -4.94 -18.02
N SER A 342 9.07 -4.78 -17.74
CA SER A 342 10.08 -4.48 -18.73
C SER A 342 10.24 -5.66 -19.68
#